data_AF-A0A7S2J0Q3-F1
#
_entry.id   AF-A0A7S2J0Q3-F1
#
_cell.length_a   1.000
_cell.length_b   1.000
_cell.length_c   1.000
_cell.angle_alpha   90.00
_cell.angle_beta   90.00
_cell.angle_gamma   90.00
#
_symmetry.space_group_name_H-M   'P 1'
#
loop_
_entity.id
_entity.type
_entity.pdbx_description
1 polymer ?
#
loop_
_entity_poly.entity_id
_entity_poly.type
_entity_poly.pdbx_seq_one_letter_code
_entity_poly.pdbx_strand_id
1 'polypeptide(L)'
;MNHSSSRSHLIFTLTITQTDEKLQATMRSRFHMVDLAGCERLKRSMLSDGPAPGSSPSFPGATPRDRDQRREAGAINRSLTQLALVIHRLTQPVAGSGIRHVPYRDSMLTRLLADSFGGSSKTCLIITCSPLQKDREETK
;
A
#
# COMPACT_ATOMS: atom_id res chain seq x y z
N MET A 1 -16.47 11.45 6.28
CA MET A 1 -15.31 10.55 6.53
C MET A 1 -15.82 9.28 7.18
N ASN A 2 -15.35 8.10 6.79
CA ASN A 2 -15.36 7.01 7.76
C ASN A 2 -14.32 7.38 8.81
N HIS A 3 -14.78 7.71 10.02
CA HIS A 3 -13.93 7.89 11.20
C HIS A 3 -13.16 6.59 11.56
N SER A 4 -13.41 5.52 10.82
CA SER A 4 -12.84 4.18 10.93
C SER A 4 -11.89 3.79 9.77
N SER A 5 -11.52 4.70 8.86
CA SER A 5 -10.52 4.37 7.81
C SER A 5 -9.13 4.24 8.45
N SER A 6 -8.49 3.07 8.30
CA SER A 6 -7.13 2.83 8.80
C SER A 6 -6.15 3.79 8.12
N ARG A 7 -5.40 4.55 8.92
CA ARG A 7 -4.37 5.50 8.44
C ARG A 7 -2.95 4.92 8.44
N SER A 8 -2.86 3.60 8.58
CA SER A 8 -1.61 2.85 8.58
C SER A 8 -1.84 1.49 7.93
N HIS A 9 -0.77 0.92 7.38
CA HIS A 9 -0.76 -0.46 6.90
C HIS A 9 -0.38 -1.37 8.06
N LEU A 10 -1.06 -2.51 8.18
CA LEU A 10 -0.71 -3.57 9.14
C LEU A 10 -0.13 -4.76 8.38
N ILE A 11 1.02 -5.26 8.83
CA ILE A 11 1.61 -6.50 8.33
C ILE A 11 1.69 -7.48 9.49
N PHE A 12 0.83 -8.48 9.48
CA PHE A 12 0.95 -9.62 10.38
C PHE A 12 1.73 -10.74 9.68
N THR A 13 2.79 -11.23 10.31
CA THR A 13 3.66 -12.26 9.74
C THR A 13 3.63 -13.50 10.62
N LEU A 14 3.14 -14.61 10.06
CA LEU A 14 3.25 -15.93 10.65
C LEU A 14 4.45 -16.65 10.03
N THR A 15 5.43 -17.02 10.86
CA THR A 15 6.56 -17.84 10.43
C THR A 15 6.36 -19.26 10.93
N ILE A 16 6.27 -20.21 10.01
CA ILE A 16 6.13 -21.64 10.33
C ILE A 16 7.47 -22.29 10.06
N THR A 17 8.05 -22.94 11.07
CA THR A 17 9.26 -23.75 10.92
C THR A 17 8.92 -25.19 11.27
N GLN A 18 9.25 -26.11 10.38
CA GLN A 18 9.08 -27.53 10.55
C GLN A 18 10.44 -28.21 10.38
N THR A 19 10.82 -29.02 11.35
CA THR A 19 12.04 -29.84 11.29
C THR A 19 11.63 -31.30 11.15
N ASP A 20 12.18 -31.98 10.15
CA ASP A 20 12.07 -33.43 9.97
C ASP A 20 13.40 -34.07 10.38
N GLU A 21 13.39 -34.75 11.53
CA GLU A 21 14.58 -35.41 12.09
C GLU A 21 15.02 -36.63 11.27
N LYS A 22 14.10 -37.30 10.57
CA LYS A 22 14.45 -38.47 9.74
C LYS A 22 15.15 -38.04 8.45
N LEU A 23 14.68 -36.95 7.86
CA LEU A 23 15.26 -36.37 6.65
C LEU A 23 16.42 -35.40 6.94
N GLN A 24 16.70 -35.10 8.21
CA GLN A 24 17.69 -34.10 8.63
C GLN A 24 17.47 -32.75 7.91
N ALA A 25 16.21 -32.36 7.75
CA ALA A 25 15.82 -31.21 6.94
C ALA A 25 14.90 -30.27 7.72
N THR A 26 15.06 -28.96 7.49
CA THR A 26 14.22 -27.92 8.08
C THR A 26 13.54 -27.12 6.98
N MET A 27 12.21 -27.07 6.99
CA MET A 27 11.41 -26.20 6.15
C MET A 27 11.00 -24.96 6.94
N ARG A 28 11.12 -23.78 6.33
CA ARG A 28 10.62 -22.52 6.88
C ARG A 28 9.74 -21.83 5.85
N SER A 29 8.52 -21.49 6.23
CA SER A 29 7.61 -20.67 5.43
C SER A 29 7.23 -19.40 6.18
N ARG A 30 6.99 -18.33 5.42
CA ARG A 30 6.45 -17.07 5.94
C ARG A 30 5.13 -16.80 5.25
N PHE A 31 4.11 -16.53 6.06
CA PHE A 31 2.80 -16.13 5.61
C PHE A 31 2.53 -14.70 6.07
N HIS A 32 2.35 -13.79 5.11
CA HIS A 32 2.10 -12.38 5.37
C HIS A 32 0.62 -12.07 5.15
N MET A 33 -0.05 -11.61 6.20
CA MET A 33 -1.40 -11.02 6.13
C MET A 33 -1.24 -9.51 6.19
N VAL A 34 -1.58 -8.83 5.10
CA VAL A 34 -1.39 -7.39 4.96
C VAL A 34 -2.74 -6.72 4.87
N ASP A 35 -3.05 -5.85 5.84
CA ASP A 35 -4.19 -4.94 5.78
C ASP A 35 -3.69 -3.56 5.35
N LEU A 36 -4.18 -3.10 4.20
CA LEU A 36 -3.73 -1.86 3.58
C LEU A 36 -4.65 -0.72 4.00
N ALA A 37 -4.03 0.42 4.34
CA ALA A 37 -4.76 1.66 4.55
C ALA A 37 -5.56 2.06 3.30
N GLY A 38 -6.60 2.86 3.53
CA GLY A 38 -7.46 3.36 2.46
C GLY A 38 -6.69 4.17 1.41
N CYS A 39 -7.09 4.04 0.15
CA CYS A 39 -6.48 4.71 -1.01
C CYS A 39 -7.12 6.07 -1.33
N GLU A 40 -8.01 6.58 -0.48
CA GLU A 40 -8.84 7.74 -0.79
C GLU A 40 -8.04 9.02 -1.08
N ARG A 41 -8.59 9.81 -2.01
CA ARG A 41 -8.00 11.09 -2.42
C ARG A 41 -8.15 12.16 -1.34
N LEU A 42 -7.01 12.78 -0.99
CA LEU A 42 -6.87 13.94 -0.10
C LEU A 42 -7.88 15.08 -0.35
N LYS A 43 -8.26 15.32 -1.62
CA LYS A 43 -9.22 16.38 -1.97
C LYS A 43 -10.60 16.14 -1.36
N ARG A 44 -11.03 14.88 -1.24
CA ARG A 44 -12.34 14.50 -0.68
C ARG A 44 -12.32 14.44 0.84
N SER A 45 -11.18 14.10 1.44
CA SER A 45 -11.00 14.06 2.89
C SER A 45 -11.00 15.46 3.52
N MET A 46 -10.45 16.47 2.86
CA MET A 46 -10.41 17.85 3.40
C MET A 46 -11.68 18.67 3.14
N LEU A 47 -12.63 18.17 2.33
CA LEU A 47 -13.91 18.84 2.11
C LEU A 47 -14.92 18.61 3.25
N SER A 48 -14.70 17.62 4.14
CA SER A 48 -15.64 17.36 5.24
C SER A 48 -15.46 18.25 6.47
N ASP A 49 -14.35 18.99 6.60
CA ASP A 49 -14.10 19.89 7.76
C ASP A 49 -14.00 21.40 7.39
N GLY A 50 -14.16 21.76 6.10
CA GLY A 50 -14.29 23.15 5.58
C GLY A 50 -13.02 24.04 5.59
N PRO A 51 -12.97 25.18 4.85
CA PRO A 51 -13.80 25.59 3.71
C PRO A 51 -13.11 25.39 2.33
N ALA A 52 -13.95 25.04 1.36
CA ALA A 52 -13.99 25.31 -0.09
C ALA A 52 -12.74 25.23 -1.03
N PRO A 53 -12.95 24.77 -2.29
CA PRO A 53 -11.92 24.63 -3.30
C PRO A 53 -11.45 25.98 -3.84
N GLY A 54 -10.14 26.17 -3.89
CA GLY A 54 -9.49 27.43 -4.29
C GLY A 54 -8.18 27.68 -3.54
N SER A 55 -7.86 26.87 -2.54
CA SER A 55 -6.62 27.01 -1.79
C SER A 55 -5.40 26.51 -2.56
N SER A 56 -4.71 27.47 -3.19
CA SER A 56 -3.33 27.36 -3.65
C SER A 56 -2.44 26.77 -2.53
N PRO A 57 -1.29 26.12 -2.83
CA PRO A 57 -0.44 25.44 -1.84
C PRO A 57 0.07 26.36 -0.71
N SER A 58 -0.11 27.66 -0.84
CA SER A 58 0.34 28.73 0.04
C SER A 58 -0.85 29.56 0.59
N PHE A 59 -1.86 28.92 1.18
CA PHE A 59 -2.88 29.64 1.96
C PHE A 59 -2.37 29.94 3.39
N PRO A 60 -2.29 31.20 3.81
CA PRO A 60 -1.95 31.59 5.17
C PRO A 60 -3.18 31.32 6.07
N GLY A 61 -3.34 30.07 6.52
CA GLY A 61 -4.48 29.68 7.34
C GLY A 61 -4.59 28.19 7.68
N ALA A 62 -3.77 27.33 7.06
CA ALA A 62 -3.73 25.91 7.43
C ALA A 62 -3.24 25.77 8.88
N THR A 63 -4.04 25.10 9.72
CA THR A 63 -3.63 24.79 11.09
C THR A 63 -2.49 23.75 11.07
N PRO A 64 -1.68 23.64 12.12
CA PRO A 64 -0.68 22.57 12.23
C PRO A 64 -1.27 21.18 12.02
N ARG A 65 -2.49 20.96 12.52
CA ARG A 65 -3.24 19.70 12.40
C ARG A 65 -3.55 19.34 10.94
N ASP A 66 -3.96 20.33 10.13
CA ASP A 66 -4.25 20.11 8.71
C ASP A 66 -3.00 19.72 7.93
N ARG A 67 -1.85 20.31 8.29
CA ARG A 67 -0.55 19.98 7.68
C ARG A 67 -0.14 18.55 8.01
N ASP A 68 -0.29 18.12 9.26
CA ASP A 68 0.05 16.77 9.69
C ASP A 68 -0.85 15.72 9.01
N GLN A 69 -2.15 15.97 8.93
CA GLN A 69 -3.09 15.09 8.24
C GLN A 69 -2.81 14.99 6.74
N ARG A 70 -2.42 16.10 6.09
CA ARG A 70 -1.98 16.11 4.69
C ARG A 70 -0.72 15.30 4.48
N ARG A 71 0.26 15.43 5.39
CA ARG A 71 1.53 14.69 5.34
C ARG A 71 1.30 13.20 5.55
N GLU A 72 0.45 12.83 6.50
CA GLU A 72 0.04 11.45 6.80
C GLU A 72 -0.61 10.79 5.57
N ALA A 73 -1.67 11.38 5.04
CA ALA A 73 -2.35 10.81 3.87
C ALA A 73 -1.49 10.87 2.59
N GLY A 74 -0.55 11.82 2.48
CA GLY A 74 0.49 11.80 1.46
C GLY A 74 1.43 10.59 1.58
N ALA A 75 1.82 10.23 2.80
CA ALA A 75 2.67 9.07 3.06
C ALA A 75 1.95 7.74 2.75
N ILE A 76 0.68 7.61 3.13
CA ILE A 76 -0.16 6.45 2.80
C ILE A 76 -0.23 6.26 1.28
N ASN A 77 -0.65 7.30 0.55
CA ASN A 77 -0.80 7.24 -0.90
C ASN A 77 0.52 6.98 -1.61
N ARG A 78 1.63 7.53 -1.10
CA ARG A 78 2.96 7.22 -1.61
C ARG A 78 3.27 5.72 -1.49
N SER A 79 3.05 5.11 -0.32
CA SER A 79 3.33 3.68 -0.13
C SER A 79 2.46 2.77 -1.00
N LEU A 80 1.17 3.09 -1.18
CA LEU A 80 0.26 2.35 -2.08
C LEU A 80 0.67 2.50 -3.55
N THR A 81 1.06 3.71 -3.97
CA THR A 81 1.56 3.96 -5.34
C THR A 81 2.82 3.16 -5.63
N GLN A 82 3.75 3.09 -4.68
CA GLN A 82 4.98 2.30 -4.83
C GLN A 82 4.68 0.80 -4.88
N LEU A 83 3.72 0.32 -4.09
CA LEU A 83 3.25 -1.06 -4.17
C LEU A 83 2.68 -1.38 -5.56
N ALA A 84 1.81 -0.52 -6.09
CA ALA A 84 1.26 -0.67 -7.44
C ALA A 84 2.36 -0.69 -8.51
N LEU A 85 3.36 0.19 -8.39
CA LEU A 85 4.50 0.25 -9.31
C LEU A 85 5.33 -1.05 -9.27
N VAL A 86 5.61 -1.58 -8.08
CA VAL A 86 6.31 -2.86 -7.91
C VAL A 86 5.55 -4.00 -8.60
N ILE A 87 4.25 -4.15 -8.32
CA ILE A 87 3.41 -5.18 -8.93
C ILE A 87 3.39 -5.02 -10.45
N HIS A 88 3.17 -3.79 -10.94
CA HIS A 88 3.16 -3.49 -12.37
C HIS A 88 4.48 -3.86 -13.06
N ARG A 89 5.61 -3.52 -12.43
CA ARG A 89 6.93 -3.91 -12.96
C ARG A 89 7.11 -5.41 -12.99
N LEU A 90 6.58 -6.16 -12.02
CA LEU A 90 6.71 -7.61 -11.99
C LEU A 90 5.82 -8.31 -13.03
N THR A 91 4.63 -7.77 -13.31
CA THR A 91 3.66 -8.40 -14.23
C THR A 91 3.85 -8.05 -15.69
N GLN A 92 4.60 -6.98 -16.02
CA GLN A 92 4.93 -6.67 -17.41
C GLN A 92 5.81 -7.76 -18.05
N PRO A 93 5.74 -7.98 -19.37
CA PRO A 93 6.69 -8.83 -20.09
C PRO A 93 8.07 -8.14 -20.20
N VAL A 94 9.15 -8.93 -20.11
CA VAL A 94 10.51 -8.38 -20.23
C VAL A 94 10.80 -8.20 -21.72
N ALA A 95 10.81 -6.95 -22.19
CA ALA A 95 11.24 -6.65 -23.55
C ALA A 95 12.78 -6.66 -23.58
N GLY A 96 13.38 -7.78 -24.02
CA GLY A 96 14.82 -7.94 -24.21
C GLY A 96 15.55 -8.68 -23.08
N SER A 97 16.89 -8.70 -23.15
CA SER A 97 17.78 -9.48 -22.26
C SER A 97 18.27 -8.71 -21.02
N GLY A 98 17.66 -7.56 -20.69
CA GLY A 98 18.10 -6.70 -19.59
C GLY A 98 17.59 -7.15 -18.21
N ILE A 99 18.39 -6.90 -17.17
CA ILE A 99 17.94 -7.06 -15.77
C ILE A 99 16.86 -6.01 -15.48
N ARG A 100 15.64 -6.46 -15.20
CA ARG A 100 14.54 -5.58 -14.80
C ARG A 100 14.76 -5.07 -13.39
N HIS A 101 14.99 -3.76 -13.23
CA HIS A 101 14.97 -3.12 -11.92
C HIS A 101 13.52 -2.99 -11.39
N VAL A 102 13.28 -3.51 -10.18
CA VAL A 102 12.01 -3.38 -9.45
C VAL A 102 12.25 -2.51 -8.21
N PRO A 103 11.56 -1.37 -8.05
CA PRO A 103 11.89 -0.36 -7.05
C PRO A 103 11.36 -0.69 -5.64
N TYR A 104 11.70 -1.85 -5.09
CA TYR A 104 11.25 -2.25 -3.75
C TYR A 104 11.65 -1.25 -2.66
N ARG A 105 12.76 -0.51 -2.85
CA ARG A 105 13.35 0.40 -1.86
C ARG A 105 12.59 1.72 -1.68
N ASP A 106 11.67 2.05 -2.59
CA ASP A 106 11.03 3.36 -2.63
C ASP A 106 9.94 3.57 -1.57
N SER A 107 9.51 2.48 -0.90
CA SER A 107 8.69 2.53 0.31
C SER A 107 9.12 1.47 1.35
N MET A 108 8.77 1.68 2.62
CA MET A 108 9.01 0.66 3.66
C MET A 108 8.15 -0.59 3.43
N LEU A 109 6.90 -0.41 3.00
CA LEU A 109 5.95 -1.49 2.70
C LEU A 109 6.52 -2.46 1.65
N THR A 110 6.96 -1.93 0.52
CA THR A 110 7.54 -2.72 -0.57
C THR A 110 8.88 -3.35 -0.22
N ARG A 111 9.66 -2.76 0.70
CA ARG A 111 10.88 -3.39 1.22
C ARG A 111 10.57 -4.59 2.10
N LEU A 112 9.60 -4.46 3.00
CA LEU A 112 9.21 -5.55 3.91
C LEU A 112 8.59 -6.73 3.15
N LEU A 113 7.87 -6.44 2.06
CA LEU A 113 7.19 -7.44 1.23
C LEU A 113 8.00 -7.88 0.01
N ALA A 114 9.26 -7.48 -0.14
CA ALA A 114 10.07 -7.80 -1.32
C ALA A 114 10.11 -9.33 -1.59
N ASP A 115 10.24 -10.12 -0.53
CA ASP A 115 10.26 -11.58 -0.61
C ASP A 115 8.88 -12.19 -0.96
N SER A 116 7.79 -11.45 -0.75
CA SER A 116 6.43 -11.92 -1.06
C SER A 116 6.12 -11.83 -2.56
N PHE A 117 6.79 -10.93 -3.29
CA PHE A 117 6.50 -10.67 -4.71
C PHE A 117 7.43 -11.37 -5.70
N GLY A 118 8.46 -12.07 -5.22
CA GLY A 118 9.44 -12.77 -6.06
C GLY A 118 9.66 -14.23 -5.67
N GLY A 119 10.44 -14.95 -6.49
CA GLY A 119 10.85 -16.33 -6.21
C GLY A 119 9.68 -17.32 -6.21
N SER A 120 9.63 -18.17 -5.19
CA SER A 120 8.59 -19.21 -5.00
C SER A 120 7.38 -18.74 -4.19
N SER A 121 7.34 -17.46 -3.79
CA SER A 121 6.23 -16.88 -3.04
C SER A 121 4.97 -16.78 -3.89
N LYS A 122 3.82 -17.02 -3.26
CA LYS A 122 2.50 -16.80 -3.87
C LYS A 122 1.85 -15.62 -3.19
N THR A 123 1.38 -14.66 -3.98
CA THR A 123 0.69 -13.47 -3.48
C THR A 123 -0.69 -13.39 -4.09
N CYS A 124 -1.69 -13.16 -3.23
CA CYS A 124 -3.07 -12.85 -3.61
C CYS A 124 -3.39 -11.44 -3.11
N LEU A 125 -3.99 -10.61 -3.96
CA LEU A 125 -4.44 -9.28 -3.62
C LEU A 125 -5.97 -9.27 -3.62
N ILE A 126 -6.57 -8.94 -2.48
CA ILE A 126 -8.01 -8.78 -2.34
C ILE A 126 -8.33 -7.30 -2.47
N ILE A 127 -9.11 -6.94 -3.48
CA ILE A 127 -9.56 -5.56 -3.71
C ILE A 127 -10.98 -5.42 -3.16
N THR A 128 -11.17 -4.49 -2.23
CA THR A 128 -12.48 -4.17 -1.65
C THR A 128 -13.02 -2.88 -2.27
N CYS A 129 -14.14 -2.99 -2.97
CA CYS A 129 -14.77 -1.85 -3.65
C CYS A 129 -16.18 -1.61 -3.13
N SER A 130 -16.58 -0.33 -3.07
CA SER A 130 -17.95 0.07 -2.73
C SER A 130 -18.84 0.00 -3.98
N PRO A 131 -20.06 -0.58 -3.91
CA PRO A 131 -20.99 -0.57 -5.03
C PRO A 131 -21.76 0.76 -5.18
N LEU A 132 -21.52 1.73 -4.29
CA LEU A 132 -22.31 2.96 -4.24
C LEU A 132 -21.89 3.95 -5.34
N GLN A 133 -22.88 4.62 -5.95
CA GLN A 133 -22.65 5.58 -7.03
C GLN A 133 -21.69 6.72 -6.64
N LYS A 134 -21.73 7.16 -5.38
CA LYS A 134 -20.83 8.22 -4.86
C LYS A 134 -19.34 7.81 -4.88
N ASP A 135 -19.05 6.52 -4.84
CA ASP A 135 -17.71 5.93 -4.76
C ASP A 135 -17.23 5.40 -6.13
N ARG A 136 -18.02 5.58 -7.20
CA ARG A 136 -17.75 5.12 -8.56
C ARG A 136 -16.36 5.54 -9.07
N GLU A 137 -15.93 6.76 -8.79
CA GLU A 137 -14.64 7.28 -9.25
C GLU A 137 -13.44 6.75 -8.44
N GLU A 138 -13.64 6.22 -7.23
CA GLU A 138 -12.58 5.51 -6.48
C GLU A 138 -12.54 4.01 -6.84
N THR A 139 -13.62 3.49 -7.41
CA THR A 139 -13.77 2.06 -7.78
C THR A 139 -13.24 1.74 -9.18
N LYS A 140 -13.18 2.73 -10.08
CA LYS A 140 -12.63 2.59 -11.44
C LYS A 140 -11.11 2.62 -11.45
#